data_AF-A0A943SPE0-F1
#
_entry.id   AF-A0A943SPE0-F1
#
_cell.length_a   1.000
_cell.length_b   1.000
_cell.length_c   1.000
_cell.angle_alpha   90.00
_cell.angle_beta   90.00
_cell.angle_gamma   90.00
#
_symmetry.space_group_name_H-M   'P 1'
#
loop_
_entity.id
_entity.type
_entity.pdbx_description
1 polymer ?
#
loop_
_entity_poly.entity_id
_entity_poly.type
_entity_poly.pdbx_seq_one_letter_code
_entity_poly.pdbx_strand_id
1 'polypeptide(L)'
;LKKIGMLVIQDQVWNKVSLNRGSKSTRYYIDEFHLLLKDPQTASYSVEIWKRFRKWGGIPTGITQNVKDLLTSQEIENIFDNTDFVLMLNQASGDRDILAKKLKISPYQLNYITNSNAGEGLLFFGNTIVPFIDKFPKDTMLYKLMTTKPEEAK
;
A
#
# COMPACT_ATOMS: atom_id res chain seq x y z
N LEU A 1 -23.40 -9.47 0.94
CA LEU A 1 -22.39 -10.28 1.67
C LEU A 1 -21.03 -9.59 1.78
N LYS A 2 -20.35 -9.22 0.68
CA LYS A 2 -19.03 -8.55 0.74
C LYS A 2 -18.99 -7.28 1.62
N LYS A 3 -19.97 -6.38 1.50
CA LYS A 3 -19.98 -5.09 2.25
C LYS A 3 -20.04 -5.26 3.77
N ILE A 4 -20.98 -6.08 4.27
CA ILE A 4 -21.12 -6.34 5.72
C ILE A 4 -19.87 -7.05 6.25
N GLY A 5 -19.33 -8.02 5.51
CA GLY A 5 -18.08 -8.70 5.88
C GLY A 5 -16.92 -7.72 6.06
N MET A 6 -16.76 -6.76 5.14
CA MET A 6 -15.72 -5.73 5.27
C MET A 6 -15.92 -4.84 6.49
N LEU A 7 -17.15 -4.37 6.75
CA LEU A 7 -17.43 -3.55 7.93
C LEU A 7 -17.13 -4.29 9.23
N VAL A 8 -17.48 -5.58 9.32
CA VAL A 8 -17.16 -6.42 10.49
C VAL A 8 -15.65 -6.56 10.67
N ILE A 9 -14.90 -6.82 9.60
CA ILE A 9 -13.43 -6.91 9.68
C ILE A 9 -12.83 -5.58 10.13
N GLN A 10 -13.29 -4.47 9.55
CA GLN A 10 -12.78 -3.15 9.87
C GLN A 10 -13.08 -2.76 11.33
N ASP A 11 -14.26 -3.10 11.86
CA ASP A 11 -14.61 -2.92 13.28
C ASP A 11 -13.72 -3.75 14.22
N GLN A 12 -13.46 -5.02 13.87
CA GLN A 12 -12.54 -5.87 14.65
C GLN A 12 -11.13 -5.28 14.71
N VAL A 13 -10.62 -4.77 13.59
CA VAL A 13 -9.31 -4.10 13.53
C VAL A 13 -9.32 -2.83 14.36
N TRP A 14 -10.38 -2.01 14.27
CA TRP A 14 -10.54 -0.81 15.08
C TRP A 14 -10.45 -1.09 16.57
N ASN A 15 -11.20 -2.09 17.04
CA ASN A 15 -11.20 -2.51 18.42
C ASN A 15 -9.81 -2.99 18.86
N LYS A 16 -9.11 -3.76 18.01
CA LYS A 16 -7.77 -4.24 18.31
C LYS A 16 -6.75 -3.11 18.46
N VAL A 17 -6.75 -2.14 17.55
CA VAL A 17 -5.84 -0.97 17.63
C VAL A 17 -6.16 -0.11 18.85
N SER A 18 -7.45 0.05 19.16
CA SER A 18 -7.90 0.82 20.33
C SER A 18 -7.42 0.18 21.64
N LEU A 19 -7.50 -1.15 21.77
CA LEU A 19 -7.00 -1.88 22.94
C LEU A 19 -5.49 -1.81 23.10
N ASN A 20 -4.75 -1.77 21.99
CA ASN A 20 -3.29 -1.68 22.00
C ASN A 20 -2.77 -0.24 22.21
N ARG A 21 -3.65 0.76 22.19
CA ARG A 21 -3.30 2.18 22.30
C ARG A 21 -2.46 2.44 23.55
N GLY A 22 -1.31 3.10 23.37
CA GLY A 22 -0.41 3.46 24.46
C GLY A 22 0.41 2.31 25.06
N SER A 23 0.20 1.06 24.61
CA SER A 23 0.97 -0.10 25.05
C SER A 23 1.80 -0.73 23.94
N LYS A 24 1.21 -0.94 22.75
CA LYS A 24 1.84 -1.64 21.63
C LYS A 24 1.46 -1.00 20.30
N SER A 25 2.41 -0.94 19.37
CA SER A 25 2.10 -0.56 18.00
C SER A 25 1.42 -1.69 17.26
N THR A 26 0.43 -1.37 16.43
CA THR A 26 -0.31 -2.36 15.63
C THR A 26 -0.10 -2.08 14.15
N ARG A 27 0.46 -3.03 13.42
CA ARG A 27 0.59 -2.95 11.96
C ARG A 27 -0.70 -3.47 11.31
N TYR A 28 -1.28 -2.69 10.43
CA TYR A 28 -2.51 -3.05 9.72
C TYR A 28 -2.26 -3.02 8.22
N TYR A 29 -2.13 -4.20 7.62
CA TYR A 29 -1.92 -4.35 6.17
C TYR A 29 -3.24 -4.62 5.47
N ILE A 30 -3.50 -3.86 4.41
CA ILE A 30 -4.71 -3.97 3.60
C ILE A 30 -4.29 -4.24 2.17
N ASP A 31 -4.39 -5.51 1.77
CA ASP A 31 -4.20 -5.87 0.37
C ASP A 31 -5.42 -5.49 -0.47
N GLU A 32 -5.19 -5.20 -1.74
CA GLU A 32 -6.19 -4.71 -2.69
C GLU A 32 -7.03 -3.53 -2.15
N PHE A 33 -6.35 -2.55 -1.53
CA PHE A 33 -6.98 -1.44 -0.82
C PHE A 33 -8.02 -0.66 -1.66
N HIS A 34 -7.80 -0.55 -2.98
CA HIS A 34 -8.72 0.12 -3.89
C HIS A 34 -10.13 -0.52 -3.89
N LEU A 35 -10.28 -1.78 -3.49
CA LEU A 35 -11.59 -2.43 -3.37
C LEU A 35 -12.46 -1.81 -2.26
N LEU A 36 -11.83 -1.28 -1.20
CA LEU A 36 -12.55 -0.59 -0.12
C LEU A 36 -13.12 0.76 -0.56
N LEU A 37 -12.64 1.30 -1.67
CA LEU A 37 -13.02 2.61 -2.19
C LEU A 37 -14.22 2.56 -3.13
N LYS A 38 -14.65 1.36 -3.54
CA LYS A 38 -15.76 1.18 -4.49
C LYS A 38 -17.13 1.53 -3.91
N ASP A 39 -17.30 1.42 -2.59
CA ASP A 39 -18.53 1.78 -1.89
C ASP A 39 -18.29 2.98 -0.96
N PRO A 40 -19.14 4.03 -1.00
CA PRO A 40 -18.93 5.24 -0.21
C PRO A 40 -18.83 5.01 1.31
N GLN A 41 -19.55 4.02 1.84
CA GLN A 41 -19.55 3.75 3.28
C GLN A 41 -18.23 3.09 3.71
N THR A 42 -17.76 2.10 2.95
CA THR A 42 -16.47 1.45 3.24
C THR A 42 -15.30 2.39 3.00
N ALA A 43 -15.40 3.28 1.99
CA ALA A 43 -14.40 4.31 1.72
C ALA A 43 -14.26 5.29 2.89
N SER A 44 -15.38 5.86 3.34
CA SER A 44 -15.41 6.78 4.49
C SER A 44 -14.84 6.15 5.76
N TYR A 45 -15.22 4.90 6.05
CA TYR A 45 -14.68 4.18 7.21
C TYR A 45 -13.17 3.91 7.10
N SER A 46 -12.69 3.56 5.91
CA SER A 46 -11.26 3.35 5.64
C SER A 46 -10.44 4.63 5.85
N VAL A 47 -10.98 5.77 5.39
CA VAL A 47 -10.38 7.09 5.60
C VAL A 47 -10.29 7.43 7.09
N GLU A 48 -11.34 7.14 7.84
CA GLU A 48 -11.37 7.39 9.29
C GLU A 48 -10.34 6.52 10.03
N ILE A 49 -10.30 5.22 9.72
CA ILE A 49 -9.27 4.29 10.24
C ILE A 49 -7.87 4.87 10.02
N TRP A 50 -7.56 5.27 8.78
CA TRP A 50 -6.22 5.74 8.43
C TRP A 50 -5.81 6.97 9.24
N LYS A 51 -6.72 7.95 9.38
CA LYS A 51 -6.49 9.18 10.15
C LYS A 51 -6.33 8.92 11.65
N ARG A 52 -7.09 7.97 12.20
CA ARG A 52 -7.10 7.66 13.64
C ARG A 52 -5.93 6.80 14.06
N PHE A 53 -5.62 5.76 13.29
CA PHE A 53 -4.59 4.79 13.64
C PHE A 53 -3.22 5.44 13.79
N ARG A 54 -2.87 6.40 12.91
CA ARG A 54 -1.62 7.18 13.02
C ARG A 54 -1.46 7.85 14.39
N LYS A 55 -2.55 8.27 15.04
CA LYS A 55 -2.56 8.91 16.38
C LYS A 55 -2.54 7.90 17.53
N TRP A 56 -2.88 6.64 17.28
CA TRP A 56 -3.03 5.60 18.30
C TRP A 56 -1.89 4.59 18.30
N GLY A 57 -0.81 4.83 17.57
CA GLY A 57 0.30 3.89 17.40
C GLY A 57 -0.01 2.77 16.40
N GLY A 58 -1.09 2.89 15.64
CA GLY A 58 -1.38 2.05 14.50
C GLY A 58 -0.59 2.49 13.27
N ILE A 59 -0.14 1.52 12.49
CA ILE A 59 0.63 1.72 11.25
C ILE A 59 -0.18 1.09 10.12
N PRO A 60 -1.15 1.82 9.53
CA PRO A 60 -1.90 1.33 8.38
C PRO A 60 -1.00 1.30 7.14
N THR A 61 -1.14 0.27 6.31
CA THR A 61 -0.41 0.10 5.06
C THR A 61 -1.37 -0.47 4.02
N GLY A 62 -1.71 0.33 3.02
CA GLY A 62 -2.53 -0.07 1.88
C GLY A 62 -1.63 -0.54 0.74
N ILE A 63 -1.98 -1.66 0.13
CA ILE A 63 -1.31 -2.24 -1.03
C ILE A 63 -2.32 -2.25 -2.17
N THR A 64 -1.93 -1.78 -3.36
CA THR A 64 -2.83 -1.72 -4.52
C THR A 64 -2.05 -1.82 -5.81
N GLN A 65 -2.67 -2.47 -6.80
CA GLN A 65 -2.22 -2.50 -8.19
C GLN A 65 -2.91 -1.44 -9.06
N ASN A 66 -4.08 -0.95 -8.64
CA ASN A 66 -4.85 0.05 -9.39
C ASN A 66 -4.69 1.43 -8.74
N VAL A 67 -3.85 2.26 -9.36
CA VAL A 67 -3.56 3.62 -8.90
C VAL A 67 -4.67 4.59 -9.27
N LYS A 68 -5.29 4.42 -10.44
CA LYS A 68 -6.34 5.33 -10.91
C LYS A 68 -7.53 5.30 -9.98
N ASP A 69 -8.00 4.11 -9.61
CA ASP A 69 -9.10 3.93 -8.66
C ASP A 69 -8.76 4.48 -7.27
N LEU A 70 -7.48 4.45 -6.87
CA LEU A 70 -7.02 5.02 -5.62
C LEU A 70 -7.12 6.55 -5.63
N LEU A 71 -6.68 7.18 -6.72
CA LEU A 71 -6.57 8.64 -6.83
C LEU A 71 -7.86 9.33 -7.31
N THR A 72 -8.92 8.59 -7.66
CA THR A 72 -10.23 9.19 -7.98
C THR A 72 -10.99 9.68 -6.75
N SER A 73 -10.71 9.15 -5.56
CA SER A 73 -11.31 9.62 -4.31
C SER A 73 -10.50 10.77 -3.73
N GLN A 74 -11.15 11.92 -3.54
CA GLN A 74 -10.52 13.11 -2.96
C GLN A 74 -9.99 12.86 -1.54
N GLU A 75 -10.71 12.07 -0.74
CA GLU A 75 -10.31 11.72 0.62
C GLU A 75 -9.04 10.86 0.65
N ILE A 76 -8.90 9.95 -0.30
CA ILE A 76 -7.74 9.08 -0.43
C ILE A 76 -6.56 9.83 -1.03
N GLU A 77 -6.80 10.70 -2.00
CA GLU A 77 -5.79 11.61 -2.52
C GLU A 77 -5.16 12.42 -1.37
N ASN A 78 -5.99 12.93 -0.45
CA ASN A 78 -5.51 13.62 0.75
C ASN A 78 -4.70 12.71 1.68
N ILE A 79 -5.08 11.44 1.84
CA ILE A 79 -4.29 10.48 2.64
C ILE A 79 -2.93 10.23 1.99
N PHE A 80 -2.92 10.03 0.67
CA PHE A 80 -1.72 9.80 -0.12
C PHE A 80 -0.76 10.99 -0.01
N ASP A 81 -1.28 12.22 -0.13
CA ASP A 81 -0.48 13.45 0.01
C ASP A 81 0.15 13.64 1.40
N ASN A 82 -0.44 13.03 2.44
CA ASN A 82 0.08 13.08 3.82
C ASN A 82 0.87 11.81 4.21
N THR A 83 1.16 10.94 3.25
CA THR A 83 1.89 9.69 3.47
C THR A 83 3.37 9.91 3.21
N ASP A 84 4.17 9.82 4.28
CA ASP A 84 5.62 10.05 4.23
C ASP A 84 6.40 8.85 3.65
N PHE A 85 5.77 7.67 3.56
CA PHE A 85 6.40 6.45 3.09
C PHE A 85 5.60 5.80 1.96
N VAL A 86 6.20 5.68 0.78
CA VAL A 86 5.62 4.95 -0.35
C VAL A 86 6.66 3.98 -0.88
N LEU A 87 6.25 2.74 -1.11
CA LEU A 87 7.04 1.75 -1.84
C LEU A 87 6.36 1.53 -3.18
N MET A 88 7.03 1.90 -4.26
CA MET A 88 6.50 1.81 -5.62
C MET A 88 7.33 0.82 -6.43
N LEU A 89 6.72 -0.32 -6.76
CA LEU A 89 7.25 -1.30 -7.71
C LEU A 89 6.96 -0.87 -9.14
N ASN A 90 7.42 -1.65 -10.13
CA ASN A 90 7.09 -1.45 -11.53
C ASN A 90 5.57 -1.32 -11.77
N GLN A 91 5.17 -0.37 -12.61
CA GLN A 91 3.77 -0.06 -12.93
C GLN A 91 3.56 -0.07 -14.44
N ALA A 92 2.30 -0.25 -14.88
CA ALA A 92 1.93 -0.01 -16.27
C ALA A 92 2.21 1.45 -16.66
N SER A 93 2.55 1.71 -17.93
CA SER A 93 3.01 3.03 -18.40
C SER A 93 2.08 4.17 -18.00
N GLY A 94 0.77 3.99 -18.18
CA GLY A 94 -0.22 5.02 -17.83
C GLY A 94 -0.30 5.32 -16.33
N ASP A 95 -0.19 4.31 -15.46
CA ASP A 95 -0.25 4.49 -14.00
C ASP A 95 1.07 5.05 -13.47
N ARG A 96 2.19 4.65 -14.08
CA ARG A 96 3.51 5.17 -13.79
C ARG A 96 3.58 6.68 -14.02
N ASP A 97 3.04 7.18 -15.12
CA ASP A 97 3.07 8.62 -15.42
C ASP A 97 2.24 9.44 -14.42
N ILE A 98 1.11 8.88 -13.96
CA ILE A 98 0.26 9.48 -12.92
C ILE A 98 1.03 9.57 -11.60
N LEU A 99 1.65 8.46 -11.16
CA LEU A 99 2.44 8.43 -9.93
C LEU A 99 3.68 9.33 -10.03
N ALA A 100 4.36 9.34 -11.17
CA ALA A 100 5.54 10.18 -11.39
C ALA A 100 5.20 11.66 -11.20
N LYS A 101 4.07 12.12 -11.74
CA LYS A 101 3.59 13.48 -11.54
C LYS A 101 3.22 13.76 -10.09
N LYS A 102 2.48 12.86 -9.44
CA LYS A 102 1.98 13.04 -8.08
C LYS A 102 3.11 13.03 -7.03
N LEU A 103 4.05 12.11 -7.16
CA LEU A 103 5.22 11.96 -6.29
C LEU A 103 6.42 12.83 -6.71
N LYS A 104 6.25 13.67 -7.74
CA LYS A 104 7.30 14.58 -8.27
C LYS A 104 8.60 13.85 -8.62
N ILE A 105 8.48 12.67 -9.22
CA ILE A 105 9.61 11.84 -9.66
C ILE A 105 10.28 12.51 -10.85
N SER A 106 11.59 12.73 -10.76
CA SER A 106 12.35 13.24 -11.92
C SER A 106 12.42 12.20 -13.04
N PRO A 107 12.54 12.63 -14.32
CA PRO A 107 12.74 11.69 -15.44
C PRO A 107 13.93 10.73 -15.23
N TYR A 108 15.02 11.21 -14.61
CA TYR A 108 16.18 10.38 -14.29
C TYR A 108 15.85 9.26 -13.29
N GLN A 109 15.07 9.56 -12.25
CA GLN A 109 14.61 8.56 -11.28
C GLN A 109 13.62 7.58 -11.91
N LEU A 110 12.77 8.05 -12.83
CA LEU A 110 11.80 7.23 -13.54
C LEU A 110 12.49 6.16 -14.42
N ASN A 111 13.65 6.48 -14.97
CA ASN A 111 14.44 5.53 -15.75
C ASN A 111 14.91 4.32 -14.93
N TYR A 112 15.11 4.46 -13.61
CA TYR A 112 15.50 3.33 -12.74
C TYR A 112 14.42 2.27 -12.59
N ILE A 113 13.16 2.64 -12.83
CA ILE A 113 12.02 1.70 -12.74
C ILE A 113 11.39 1.39 -14.08
N THR A 114 11.86 2.01 -15.16
CA THR A 114 11.40 1.71 -16.50
C THR A 114 12.02 0.39 -16.95
N ASN A 115 11.19 -0.61 -17.23
CA ASN A 115 11.60 -1.99 -17.52
C ASN A 115 12.32 -2.69 -16.34
N SER A 116 11.97 -2.32 -15.11
CA SER A 116 12.51 -2.96 -13.91
C SER A 116 11.98 -4.38 -13.72
N ASN A 117 12.81 -5.23 -13.12
CA ASN A 117 12.46 -6.61 -12.83
C ASN A 117 11.52 -6.69 -11.61
N ALA A 118 10.91 -7.87 -11.41
CA ALA A 118 10.20 -8.15 -10.17
C ALA A 118 11.15 -7.99 -8.95
N GLY A 119 10.71 -7.25 -7.94
CA GLY A 119 11.51 -6.93 -6.75
C GLY A 119 12.30 -5.62 -6.85
N GLU A 120 12.24 -4.91 -7.98
CA GLU A 120 12.89 -3.60 -8.16
C GLU A 120 11.86 -2.47 -8.10
N GLY A 121 12.28 -1.30 -7.59
CA GLY A 121 11.37 -0.17 -7.42
C GLY A 121 12.00 1.10 -6.84
N LEU A 122 11.13 2.04 -6.47
CA LEU A 122 11.48 3.27 -5.75
C LEU A 122 10.85 3.26 -4.35
N LEU A 123 11.64 3.67 -3.36
CA LEU A 123 11.20 3.93 -2.01
C LEU A 123 11.21 5.44 -1.77
N PHE A 124 10.07 5.96 -1.33
CA PHE A 124 9.87 7.36 -0.97
C PHE A 124 9.87 7.44 0.55
N PHE A 125 10.70 8.31 1.10
CA PHE A 125 10.74 8.61 2.52
C PHE A 125 10.88 10.12 2.74
N GLY A 126 9.77 10.78 3.07
CA GLY A 126 9.66 12.23 3.05
C GLY A 126 10.03 12.78 1.67
N ASN A 127 11.10 13.57 1.60
CA ASN A 127 11.60 14.14 0.34
C ASN A 127 12.68 13.28 -0.36
N THR A 128 13.04 12.13 0.22
CA THR A 128 14.09 11.27 -0.31
C THR A 128 13.50 10.16 -1.17
N ILE A 129 14.09 9.94 -2.34
CA ILE A 129 13.75 8.85 -3.25
C ILE A 129 14.97 7.94 -3.37
N VAL A 130 14.79 6.66 -3.02
CA VAL A 130 15.85 5.65 -3.03
C VAL A 130 15.44 4.52 -3.97
N PRO A 131 16.19 4.27 -5.07
CA PRO A 131 15.99 3.06 -5.86
C PRO A 131 16.43 1.84 -5.07
N PHE A 132 15.70 0.73 -5.20
CA PHE A 132 16.03 -0.52 -4.53
C PHE A 132 15.93 -1.71 -5.48
N ILE A 133 16.67 -2.76 -5.12
CA ILE A 133 16.68 -4.06 -5.79
C ILE A 133 16.55 -5.11 -4.70
N ASP A 134 15.42 -5.81 -4.66
CA ASP A 134 15.20 -6.95 -3.78
C ASP A 134 15.40 -8.27 -4.54
N LYS A 135 16.51 -8.95 -4.25
CA LYS A 135 16.79 -10.29 -4.75
C LYS A 135 16.55 -11.30 -3.64
N PHE A 136 15.29 -11.63 -3.42
CA PHE A 136 14.92 -12.58 -2.38
C PHE A 136 15.50 -13.98 -2.66
N PRO A 137 16.20 -14.62 -1.71
CA PRO A 137 16.84 -15.91 -1.95
C PRO A 137 15.80 -17.04 -2.12
N LYS A 138 15.83 -17.65 -3.31
CA LYS A 138 14.83 -18.65 -3.75
C LYS A 138 15.04 -20.06 -3.21
N ASP A 139 16.24 -20.33 -2.71
CA ASP A 139 16.65 -21.59 -2.10
C ASP A 139 16.16 -21.74 -0.65
N THR A 140 15.47 -20.74 -0.11
CA THR A 140 14.95 -20.75 1.25
C THR A 140 13.60 -21.45 1.37
N MET A 141 13.35 -22.09 2.52
CA MET A 141 12.02 -22.61 2.87
C MET A 141 10.97 -21.51 2.85
N LEU A 142 11.36 -20.29 3.26
CA LEU A 142 10.49 -19.12 3.29
C LEU A 142 10.01 -18.74 1.88
N TYR A 143 10.88 -18.76 0.86
CA TYR A 143 10.47 -18.47 -0.52
C TYR A 143 9.44 -19.47 -1.03
N LYS A 144 9.65 -20.76 -0.79
CA LYS A 144 8.72 -21.83 -1.21
C LYS A 144 7.32 -21.66 -0.61
N LEU A 145 7.23 -21.14 0.62
CA LEU A 145 5.97 -20.89 1.31
C LEU A 145 5.27 -19.61 0.87
N MET A 146 6.03 -18.61 0.37
CA MET A 146 5.49 -17.28 0.06
C MET A 146 5.36 -17.00 -1.44
N THR A 147 5.96 -17.80 -2.32
CA THR A 147 5.87 -17.57 -3.76
C THR A 147 4.42 -17.67 -4.24
N THR A 148 3.98 -16.67 -5.00
CA THR A 148 2.67 -16.64 -5.65
C THR A 148 2.74 -17.15 -7.09
N LYS A 149 3.92 -17.56 -7.56
CA LYS A 149 4.14 -18.10 -8.90
C LYS A 149 3.84 -19.60 -8.92
N PRO A 150 2.77 -20.04 -9.59
CA PRO A 150 2.38 -21.45 -9.60
C PRO A 150 3.47 -22.37 -10.15
N GLU A 151 4.28 -21.88 -11.08
CA GLU A 151 5.39 -22.63 -11.70
C GLU A 151 6.57 -22.91 -10.76
N GLU A 152 6.76 -22.11 -9.71
CA GLU A 152 7.86 -22.25 -8.75
C GLU A 152 7.47 -23.05 -7.49
N ALA A 153 6.18 -23.33 -7.31
CA ALA A 153 5.63 -24.04 -6.14
C ALA A 153 5.62 -25.57 -6.28
N LYS A 154 6.44 -26.13 -7.18
CA LYS A 154 6.55 -27.58 -7.44
C LYS A 154 7.62 -28.26 -6.60
#